data_AF-A0A7T4WLA1-F1
#
_entry.id   AF-A0A7T4WLA1-F1
#
_cell.length_a   1.000
_cell.length_b   1.000
_cell.length_c   1.000
_cell.angle_alpha   90.00
_cell.angle_beta   90.00
_cell.angle_gamma   90.00
#
_symmetry.space_group_name_H-M   'P 1'
#
loop_
_entity.id
_entity.type
_entity.pdbx_description
1 polymer ?
#
loop_
_entity_poly.entity_id
_entity_poly.type
_entity_poly.pdbx_seq_one_letter_code
_entity_poly.pdbx_strand_id
1 'polypeptide(L)'
;MQHDPEARLDQYRHAISTWATQLEGTSFDLTVVETSGATATELLSAVDPRLRHRIRTVQFDPSGSDASRGKGRLEADAIACGIAVVEQDSGPDQSIYKSTGRLVLRNARRLVHPIPLDTVRVRMTLDRSFADTRFVGARAHAWRTILLADAAAVDEEAGIYFEHVLAGAVARSAALQQIRIERFPERPHFVGQSGSTGRRYRRGFTSAVPALSLLTERGLARLASRKQT
;
A
#
# COMPACT_ATOMS: atom_id res chain seq x y z
N MET A 1 -10.97 -7.45 16.62
CA MET A 1 -10.25 -8.75 16.56
C MET A 1 -8.78 -8.47 16.83
N GLN A 2 -8.37 -8.52 18.10
CA GLN A 2 -7.00 -8.30 18.54
C GLN A 2 -6.14 -9.47 18.02
N HIS A 3 -5.21 -9.17 17.12
CA HIS A 3 -4.28 -10.14 16.55
C HIS A 3 -2.98 -10.11 17.34
N ASP A 4 -2.60 -11.28 17.87
CA ASP A 4 -1.30 -11.61 18.45
C ASP A 4 -0.13 -10.81 17.82
N PRO A 5 0.53 -9.93 18.60
CA PRO A 5 1.67 -9.13 18.14
C PRO A 5 2.83 -9.96 17.59
N GLU A 6 3.09 -11.14 18.16
CA GLU A 6 4.18 -12.01 17.72
C GLU A 6 3.87 -12.59 16.33
N ALA A 7 2.66 -13.11 16.15
CA ALA A 7 2.20 -13.58 14.84
C ALA A 7 2.22 -12.45 13.77
N ARG A 8 1.97 -11.20 14.16
CA ARG A 8 2.07 -10.05 13.24
C ARG A 8 3.51 -9.75 12.86
N LEU A 9 4.43 -9.78 13.83
CA LEU A 9 5.85 -9.57 13.59
C LEU A 9 6.42 -10.64 12.66
N ASP A 10 6.03 -11.90 12.85
CA ASP A 10 6.44 -12.99 11.96
C ASP A 10 5.90 -12.85 10.54
N GLN A 11 4.69 -12.31 10.37
CA GLN A 11 4.15 -11.97 9.05
C GLN A 11 4.99 -10.89 8.35
N TYR A 12 5.44 -9.86 9.08
CA TYR A 12 6.33 -8.84 8.53
C TYR A 12 7.70 -9.41 8.16
N ARG A 13 8.33 -10.16 9.06
CA ARG A 13 9.62 -10.85 8.82
C ARG A 13 9.57 -11.72 7.57
N HIS A 14 8.52 -12.54 7.44
CA HIS A 14 8.32 -13.38 6.27
C HIS A 14 8.15 -12.56 4.98
N ALA A 15 7.37 -11.48 5.03
CA ALA A 15 7.16 -10.63 3.86
C ALA A 15 8.45 -9.92 3.43
N ILE A 16 9.20 -9.35 4.36
CA ILE A 16 10.48 -8.66 4.11
C ILE A 16 11.50 -9.63 3.51
N SER A 17 11.67 -10.81 4.13
CA SER A 17 12.59 -11.85 3.65
C SER A 17 12.22 -12.29 2.21
N THR A 18 10.94 -12.52 1.95
CA THR A 18 10.46 -12.89 0.60
C THR A 18 10.72 -11.79 -0.42
N TRP A 19 10.42 -10.53 -0.10
CA TRP A 19 10.69 -9.40 -0.98
C TRP A 19 12.18 -9.24 -1.27
N ALA A 20 13.05 -9.37 -0.26
CA ALA A 20 14.49 -9.30 -0.44
C ALA A 20 15.00 -10.34 -1.44
N THR A 21 14.56 -11.61 -1.32
CA THR A 21 14.90 -12.67 -2.28
C THR A 21 14.33 -12.39 -3.68
N GLN A 22 13.12 -11.84 -3.77
CA GLN A 22 12.52 -11.54 -5.07
C GLN A 22 13.21 -10.40 -5.82
N LEU A 23 13.80 -9.44 -5.09
CA LEU A 23 14.52 -8.32 -5.68
C LEU A 23 16.01 -8.61 -5.92
N GLU A 24 16.53 -9.75 -5.46
CA GLU A 24 17.89 -10.21 -5.77
C GLU A 24 18.13 -10.23 -7.29
N GLY A 25 19.25 -9.63 -7.73
CA GLY A 25 19.62 -9.50 -9.14
C GLY A 25 18.85 -8.42 -9.92
N THR A 26 17.96 -7.66 -9.27
CA THR A 26 17.28 -6.50 -9.88
C THR A 26 17.93 -5.18 -9.48
N SER A 27 17.63 -4.09 -10.18
CA SER A 27 18.05 -2.74 -9.82
C SER A 27 17.19 -2.08 -8.73
N PHE A 28 16.26 -2.81 -8.12
CA PHE A 28 15.35 -2.28 -7.10
C PHE A 28 15.78 -2.70 -5.71
N ASP A 29 15.89 -1.74 -4.80
CA ASP A 29 16.11 -1.98 -3.39
C ASP A 29 14.80 -1.95 -2.59
N LEU A 30 14.83 -2.47 -1.38
CA LEU A 30 13.66 -2.56 -0.50
C LEU A 30 13.72 -1.47 0.57
N THR A 31 12.67 -0.67 0.67
CA THR A 31 12.47 0.23 1.83
C THR A 31 11.32 -0.30 2.67
N VAL A 32 11.60 -0.59 3.95
CA VAL A 32 10.63 -1.01 4.95
C VAL A 32 10.30 0.18 5.81
N VAL A 33 9.08 0.71 5.68
CA VAL A 33 8.55 1.72 6.60
C VAL A 33 7.90 1.00 7.78
N GLU A 34 8.52 1.12 8.94
CA GLU A 34 8.08 0.50 10.19
C GLU A 34 7.02 1.37 10.86
N THR A 35 5.88 0.78 11.23
CA THR A 35 4.76 1.45 11.93
C THR A 35 4.26 0.71 13.18
N SER A 36 4.93 -0.36 13.61
CA SER A 36 4.53 -1.21 14.74
C SER A 36 5.40 -1.09 15.98
N GLY A 37 6.52 -0.34 15.92
CA GLY A 37 7.46 -0.17 17.02
C GLY A 37 8.58 -1.22 17.06
N ALA A 38 8.63 -2.15 16.10
CA ALA A 38 9.70 -3.13 16.02
C ALA A 38 11.02 -2.47 15.61
N THR A 39 12.13 -2.98 16.14
CA THR A 39 13.48 -2.55 15.75
C THR A 39 13.85 -3.11 14.38
N ALA A 40 14.80 -2.44 13.69
CA ALA A 40 15.35 -2.96 12.44
C ALA A 40 15.92 -4.38 12.59
N THR A 41 16.60 -4.67 13.71
CA THR A 41 17.14 -6.00 14.01
C THR A 41 16.04 -7.05 14.08
N GLU A 42 14.90 -6.73 14.72
CA GLU A 42 13.78 -7.66 14.81
C GLU A 42 13.11 -7.91 13.46
N LEU A 43 12.94 -6.89 12.64
CA LEU A 43 12.33 -7.01 11.30
C LEU A 43 13.21 -7.82 10.34
N LEU A 44 14.52 -7.62 10.41
CA LEU A 44 15.49 -8.22 9.48
C LEU A 44 16.03 -9.59 9.95
N SER A 45 15.55 -10.10 11.09
CA SER A 45 16.04 -11.35 11.68
C SER A 45 15.91 -12.57 10.75
N ALA A 46 14.83 -12.62 9.95
CA ALA A 46 14.56 -13.70 8.98
C ALA A 46 15.17 -13.44 7.58
N VAL A 47 15.88 -12.33 7.39
CA VAL A 47 16.49 -11.97 6.10
C VAL A 47 17.89 -12.54 6.02
N ASP A 48 18.22 -13.17 4.88
CA ASP A 48 19.59 -13.58 4.54
C ASP A 48 20.56 -12.40 4.75
N PRO A 49 21.60 -12.54 5.59
CA PRO A 49 22.58 -11.48 5.84
C PRO A 49 23.17 -10.86 4.56
N ARG A 50 23.33 -11.65 3.49
CA ARG A 50 23.88 -11.17 2.21
C ARG A 50 22.96 -10.17 1.53
N LEU A 51 21.66 -10.20 1.79
CA LEU A 51 20.67 -9.30 1.17
C LEU A 51 20.38 -8.05 2.00
N ARG A 52 20.82 -8.00 3.27
CA ARG A 52 20.47 -6.90 4.19
C ARG A 52 20.97 -5.53 3.74
N HIS A 53 22.10 -5.46 3.04
CA HIS A 53 22.64 -4.20 2.50
C HIS A 53 21.71 -3.53 1.47
N ARG A 54 20.73 -4.26 0.94
CA ARG A 54 19.72 -3.78 -0.02
C ARG A 54 18.39 -3.42 0.63
N ILE A 55 18.32 -3.50 1.95
CA ILE A 55 17.11 -3.22 2.71
C ILE A 55 17.36 -2.02 3.60
N ARG A 56 16.62 -0.95 3.34
CA ARG A 56 16.53 0.19 4.23
C ARG A 56 15.35 0.01 5.17
N THR A 57 15.56 0.31 6.44
CA THR A 57 14.48 0.41 7.42
C THR A 57 14.29 1.88 7.78
N VAL A 58 13.05 2.35 7.74
CA VAL A 58 12.65 3.73 8.07
C VAL A 58 11.64 3.64 9.19
N GLN A 59 11.97 4.24 10.32
CA GLN A 59 11.09 4.24 11.48
C GLN A 59 10.12 5.43 11.36
N PHE A 60 8.83 5.13 11.23
CA PHE A 60 7.81 6.17 11.11
C PHE A 60 7.32 6.58 12.51
N ASP A 61 7.43 7.87 12.80
CA ASP A 61 6.84 8.47 14.00
C ASP A 61 5.41 8.96 13.69
N PRO A 62 4.38 8.38 14.33
CA PRO A 62 3.00 8.80 14.11
C PRO A 62 2.63 10.11 14.82
N SER A 63 3.52 10.72 15.63
CA SER A 63 3.21 11.90 16.45
C SER A 63 2.69 13.11 15.65
N GLY A 64 3.15 13.27 14.40
CA GLY A 64 2.68 14.30 13.47
C GLY A 64 1.51 13.88 12.58
N SER A 65 1.02 12.64 12.71
CA SER A 65 -0.09 12.11 11.91
C SER A 65 -1.42 12.38 12.60
N ASP A 66 -2.43 12.73 11.80
CA ASP A 66 -3.81 12.80 12.27
C ASP A 66 -4.42 11.38 12.31
N ALA A 67 -3.93 10.56 13.24
CA ALA A 67 -4.36 9.17 13.41
C ALA A 67 -5.86 9.04 13.75
N SER A 68 -6.50 10.13 14.21
CA SER A 68 -7.93 10.18 14.49
C SER A 68 -8.79 9.94 13.24
N ARG A 69 -8.27 10.28 12.05
CA ARG A 69 -8.95 10.08 10.76
C ARG A 69 -8.97 8.63 10.27
N GLY A 70 -8.36 7.72 11.03
CA GLY A 70 -8.34 6.30 10.74
C GLY A 70 -7.04 5.82 10.11
N LYS A 71 -6.98 4.51 9.88
CA LYS A 71 -5.74 3.80 9.54
C LYS A 71 -5.21 4.21 8.16
N GLY A 72 -6.08 4.49 7.21
CA GLY A 72 -5.71 4.95 5.88
C GLY A 72 -4.91 6.25 5.91
N ARG A 73 -5.18 7.16 6.86
CA ARG A 73 -4.40 8.39 7.01
C ARG A 73 -2.99 8.11 7.50
N LEU A 74 -2.87 7.28 8.53
CA LEU A 74 -1.59 6.81 9.05
C LEU A 74 -0.77 6.11 7.94
N GLU A 75 -1.42 5.29 7.12
CA GLU A 75 -0.78 4.61 5.99
C GLU A 75 -0.28 5.61 4.94
N ALA A 76 -1.06 6.64 4.59
CA ALA A 76 -0.64 7.68 3.67
C ALA A 76 0.58 8.47 4.19
N ASP A 77 0.57 8.85 5.47
CA ASP A 77 1.68 9.58 6.10
C ASP A 77 2.95 8.71 6.19
N ALA A 78 2.81 7.41 6.49
CA ALA A 78 3.92 6.46 6.48
C ALA A 78 4.50 6.28 5.06
N ILE A 79 3.64 6.20 4.04
CA ILE A 79 4.08 6.15 2.64
C ILE A 79 4.86 7.43 2.28
N ALA A 80 4.36 8.61 2.67
CA ALA A 80 5.03 9.89 2.44
C ALA A 80 6.43 9.93 3.08
N CYS A 81 6.55 9.47 4.33
CA CYS A 81 7.83 9.34 5.03
C CYS A 81 8.82 8.44 4.27
N GLY A 82 8.37 7.26 3.82
CA GLY A 82 9.19 6.35 3.04
C GLY A 82 9.66 6.94 1.71
N ILE A 83 8.77 7.65 0.99
CA ILE A 83 9.13 8.31 -0.27
C ILE A 83 10.16 9.40 -0.07
N ALA A 84 10.00 10.25 0.96
CA ALA A 84 10.94 11.34 1.24
C ALA A 84 12.37 10.81 1.44
N VAL A 85 12.51 9.69 2.14
CA VAL A 85 13.81 9.02 2.34
C VAL A 85 14.38 8.45 1.03
N VAL A 86 13.53 7.89 0.16
CA VAL A 86 13.99 7.41 -1.16
C VAL A 86 14.40 8.58 -2.05
N GLU A 87 13.64 9.68 -2.08
CA GLU A 87 13.95 10.87 -2.87
C GLU A 87 15.25 11.53 -2.43
N GLN A 88 15.47 11.63 -1.11
CA GLN A 88 16.69 12.23 -0.57
C GLN A 88 17.95 11.48 -1.02
N ASP A 89 17.89 10.15 -1.06
CA ASP A 89 19.08 9.32 -1.30
C ASP A 89 19.29 8.96 -2.77
N SER A 90 18.22 8.95 -3.56
CA SER A 90 18.24 8.44 -4.94
C SER A 90 17.62 9.39 -5.96
N GLY A 91 17.08 10.54 -5.52
CA GLY A 91 16.51 11.58 -6.37
C GLY A 91 14.99 11.45 -6.60
N PRO A 92 14.35 12.53 -7.10
CA PRO A 92 12.88 12.63 -7.24
C PRO A 92 12.29 11.81 -8.38
N ASP A 93 13.14 11.33 -9.29
CA ASP A 93 12.72 10.59 -10.47
C ASP A 93 12.79 9.08 -10.28
N GLN A 94 12.85 8.57 -9.05
CA GLN A 94 12.91 7.12 -8.81
C GLN A 94 11.56 6.43 -9.01
N SER A 95 11.59 5.20 -9.56
CA SER A 95 10.40 4.35 -9.63
C SER A 95 10.13 3.73 -8.26
N ILE A 96 8.98 4.02 -7.67
CA ILE A 96 8.59 3.53 -6.36
C ILE A 96 7.34 2.66 -6.50
N TYR A 97 7.45 1.43 -6.01
CA TYR A 97 6.32 0.55 -5.80
C TYR A 97 6.02 0.45 -4.30
N LYS A 98 4.81 0.82 -3.92
CA LYS A 98 4.29 0.54 -2.58
C LYS A 98 3.67 -0.85 -2.57
N SER A 99 4.00 -1.65 -1.56
CA SER A 99 3.29 -2.89 -1.23
C SER A 99 2.82 -2.85 0.22
N THR A 100 1.63 -3.40 0.52
CA THR A 100 1.18 -3.55 1.91
C THR A 100 2.10 -4.52 2.67
N GLY A 101 2.59 -4.12 3.84
CA GLY A 101 3.74 -4.76 4.51
C GLY A 101 3.60 -6.25 4.88
N ARG A 102 2.38 -6.80 4.98
CA ARG A 102 2.16 -8.24 5.27
C ARG A 102 1.85 -9.08 4.02
N LEU A 103 1.92 -8.47 2.85
CA LEU A 103 1.65 -9.13 1.58
C LEU A 103 2.92 -9.25 0.75
N VAL A 104 3.04 -10.38 0.09
CA VAL A 104 4.08 -10.66 -0.90
C VAL A 104 3.44 -10.89 -2.26
N LEU A 105 4.19 -10.62 -3.33
CA LEU A 105 3.74 -10.83 -4.70
C LEU A 105 4.49 -12.00 -5.33
N ARG A 106 3.82 -13.12 -5.60
CA ARG A 106 4.51 -14.30 -6.18
C ARG A 106 5.19 -14.03 -7.52
N ASN A 107 4.67 -13.09 -8.28
CA ASN A 107 5.19 -12.67 -9.58
C ASN A 107 5.84 -11.28 -9.54
N ALA A 108 6.38 -10.84 -8.38
CA ALA A 108 7.01 -9.53 -8.23
C ALA A 108 8.04 -9.19 -9.33
N ARG A 109 8.93 -10.14 -9.67
CA ARG A 109 9.95 -9.97 -10.74
C ARG A 109 9.36 -9.63 -12.11
N ARG A 110 8.10 -9.96 -12.36
CA ARG A 110 7.40 -9.69 -13.63
C ARG A 110 6.58 -8.40 -13.58
N LEU A 111 6.41 -7.81 -12.38
CA LEU A 111 5.60 -6.63 -12.14
C LEU A 111 6.44 -5.38 -11.88
N VAL A 112 7.58 -5.55 -11.19
CA VAL A 112 8.47 -4.47 -10.76
C VAL A 112 9.45 -4.16 -11.88
N HIS A 113 9.13 -3.13 -12.66
CA HIS A 113 9.97 -2.58 -13.72
C HIS A 113 10.02 -1.06 -13.59
N PRO A 114 11.03 -0.38 -14.17
CA PRO A 114 11.01 1.07 -14.27
C PRO A 114 9.68 1.60 -14.84
N ILE A 115 9.20 2.71 -14.29
CA ILE A 115 7.92 3.32 -14.65
C ILE A 115 8.20 4.60 -15.44
N PRO A 116 7.54 4.92 -16.55
CA PRO A 116 7.73 6.22 -17.20
C PRO A 116 7.39 7.41 -16.27
N LEU A 117 7.95 8.60 -16.51
CA LEU A 117 7.78 9.77 -15.63
C LEU A 117 6.31 10.15 -15.40
N ASP A 118 5.52 10.04 -16.46
CA ASP A 118 4.12 10.42 -16.52
C ASP A 118 3.16 9.27 -16.19
N THR A 119 3.62 8.20 -15.51
CA THR A 119 2.83 6.97 -15.39
C THR A 119 2.55 6.58 -13.95
N VAL A 120 1.29 6.18 -13.71
CA VAL A 120 0.87 5.48 -12.50
C VAL A 120 0.36 4.09 -12.88
N ARG A 121 0.94 3.06 -12.27
CA ARG A 121 0.48 1.67 -12.34
C ARG A 121 -0.37 1.35 -11.13
N VAL A 122 -1.67 1.24 -11.35
CA VAL A 122 -2.66 0.98 -10.30
C VAL A 122 -3.82 0.18 -10.86
N ARG A 123 -4.40 -0.70 -10.04
CA ARG A 123 -5.67 -1.37 -10.36
C ARG A 123 -6.81 -0.61 -9.70
N MET A 124 -7.84 -0.29 -10.47
CA MET A 124 -9.01 0.46 -10.01
C MET A 124 -10.30 -0.21 -10.51
N THR A 125 -11.41 0.12 -9.87
CA THR A 125 -12.74 -0.17 -10.43
C THR A 125 -12.99 0.63 -11.71
N LEU A 126 -13.89 0.17 -12.57
CA LEU A 126 -14.18 0.83 -13.86
C LEU A 126 -14.76 2.23 -13.68
N ASP A 127 -15.60 2.41 -12.66
CA ASP A 127 -16.20 3.67 -12.24
C ASP A 127 -15.23 4.59 -11.48
N ARG A 128 -13.98 4.15 -11.26
CA ARG A 128 -12.94 4.89 -10.54
C ARG A 128 -13.30 5.27 -9.11
N SER A 129 -14.25 4.58 -8.49
CA SER A 129 -14.62 4.81 -7.09
C SER A 129 -13.60 4.25 -6.10
N PHE A 130 -12.78 3.28 -6.52
CA PHE A 130 -11.87 2.59 -5.60
C PHE A 130 -10.57 2.15 -6.29
N ALA A 131 -9.45 2.34 -5.61
CA ALA A 131 -8.12 1.88 -6.03
C ALA A 131 -7.60 0.75 -5.14
N ASP A 132 -7.02 -0.29 -5.74
CA ASP A 132 -6.38 -1.39 -5.03
C ASP A 132 -4.99 -0.94 -4.52
N THR A 133 -4.96 -0.36 -3.33
CA THR A 133 -3.75 0.19 -2.68
C THR A 133 -2.74 -0.86 -2.22
N ARG A 134 -3.05 -2.16 -2.34
CA ARG A 134 -2.14 -3.23 -1.90
C ARG A 134 -0.85 -3.25 -2.71
N PHE A 135 -0.89 -2.81 -3.97
CA PHE A 135 0.28 -2.65 -4.81
C PHE A 135 0.06 -1.52 -5.84
N VAL A 136 0.86 -0.47 -5.74
CA VAL A 136 0.78 0.73 -6.59
C VAL A 136 2.20 1.13 -7.00
N GLY A 137 2.40 1.48 -8.27
CA GLY A 137 3.68 1.96 -8.78
C GLY A 137 3.54 3.35 -9.38
N ALA A 138 4.46 4.26 -9.05
CA ALA A 138 4.61 5.57 -9.68
C ALA A 138 6.04 6.09 -9.48
N ARG A 139 6.39 7.21 -10.12
CA ARG A 139 7.61 7.93 -9.75
C ARG A 139 7.44 8.65 -8.41
N ALA A 140 8.53 8.90 -7.70
CA ALA A 140 8.52 9.55 -6.41
C ALA A 140 7.83 10.93 -6.45
N HIS A 141 8.13 11.72 -7.49
CA HIS A 141 7.40 12.97 -7.75
C HIS A 141 5.88 12.78 -7.82
N ALA A 142 5.39 11.84 -8.64
CA ALA A 142 3.96 11.57 -8.80
C ALA A 142 3.32 11.03 -7.51
N TRP A 143 4.07 10.30 -6.68
CA TRP A 143 3.57 9.94 -5.36
C TRP A 143 3.27 11.19 -4.52
N ARG A 144 4.21 12.12 -4.45
CA ARG A 144 4.08 13.34 -3.64
C ARG A 144 3.02 14.30 -4.17
N THR A 145 3.02 14.56 -5.47
CA THR A 145 2.19 15.62 -6.07
C THR A 145 0.83 15.14 -6.53
N ILE A 146 0.61 13.82 -6.64
CA ILE A 146 -0.67 13.26 -7.10
C ILE A 146 -1.23 12.26 -6.07
N LEU A 147 -0.53 11.16 -5.82
CA LEU A 147 -1.11 10.04 -5.05
C LEU A 147 -1.37 10.37 -3.58
N LEU A 148 -0.57 11.29 -3.01
CA LEU A 148 -0.66 11.71 -1.62
C LEU A 148 -1.14 13.15 -1.44
N ALA A 149 -1.38 13.88 -2.53
CA ALA A 149 -1.74 15.30 -2.48
C ALA A 149 -3.03 15.55 -1.67
N ASP A 150 -3.98 14.62 -1.79
CA ASP A 150 -5.29 14.71 -1.13
C ASP A 150 -5.36 13.83 0.13
N ALA A 151 -4.24 13.32 0.66
CA ALA A 151 -4.26 12.40 1.82
C ALA A 151 -4.97 13.00 3.05
N ALA A 152 -5.04 14.32 3.16
CA ALA A 152 -5.79 15.02 4.20
C ALA A 152 -7.32 14.80 4.13
N ALA A 153 -7.85 14.38 2.97
CA ALA A 153 -9.26 14.09 2.78
C ALA A 153 -9.69 12.71 3.31
N VAL A 154 -8.75 11.86 3.74
CA VAL A 154 -9.08 10.59 4.38
C VAL A 154 -9.84 10.87 5.68
N ASP A 155 -10.95 10.16 5.85
CA ASP A 155 -11.83 10.21 7.01
C ASP A 155 -12.60 8.89 7.04
N GLU A 156 -12.06 7.89 7.75
CA GLU A 156 -12.67 6.56 7.80
C GLU A 156 -14.00 6.54 8.57
N GLU A 157 -14.23 7.50 9.49
CA GLU A 157 -15.50 7.65 10.20
C GLU A 157 -16.60 8.12 9.25
N ALA A 158 -16.27 9.03 8.33
CA ALA A 158 -17.15 9.46 7.25
C ALA A 158 -17.22 8.47 6.07
N GLY A 159 -16.52 7.34 6.13
CA GLY A 159 -16.46 6.33 5.06
C GLY A 159 -15.58 6.71 3.86
N ILE A 160 -14.68 7.69 4.02
CA ILE A 160 -13.72 8.13 3.02
C ILE A 160 -12.37 7.47 3.28
N TYR A 161 -12.19 6.26 2.76
CA TYR A 161 -10.93 5.51 2.88
C TYR A 161 -9.84 6.03 1.95
N PHE A 162 -8.58 5.69 2.24
CA PHE A 162 -7.43 6.03 1.41
C PHE A 162 -7.59 5.55 -0.04
N GLU A 163 -8.22 4.40 -0.25
CA GLU A 163 -8.52 3.85 -1.58
C GLU A 163 -9.45 4.75 -2.41
N HIS A 164 -10.39 5.46 -1.78
CA HIS A 164 -11.28 6.41 -2.45
C HIS A 164 -10.51 7.67 -2.85
N VAL A 165 -9.72 8.21 -1.92
CA VAL A 165 -8.91 9.41 -2.13
C VAL A 165 -7.89 9.19 -3.26
N LEU A 166 -7.15 8.08 -3.21
CA LEU A 166 -6.18 7.74 -4.25
C LEU A 166 -6.86 7.53 -5.61
N ALA A 167 -8.03 6.90 -5.64
CA ALA A 167 -8.78 6.72 -6.87
C ALA A 167 -9.22 8.05 -7.50
N GLY A 168 -9.74 8.97 -6.70
CA GLY A 168 -10.12 10.31 -7.12
C GLY A 168 -8.93 11.12 -7.66
N ALA A 169 -7.81 11.10 -6.94
CA ALA A 169 -6.59 11.79 -7.36
C ALA A 169 -6.05 11.28 -8.71
N VAL A 170 -5.95 9.95 -8.87
CA VAL A 170 -5.50 9.33 -10.12
C VAL A 170 -6.46 9.64 -11.27
N ALA A 171 -7.77 9.52 -11.05
CA ALA A 171 -8.76 9.77 -12.09
C ALA A 171 -8.74 11.24 -12.55
N ARG A 172 -8.66 12.18 -11.62
CA ARG A 172 -8.57 13.62 -11.89
C ARG A 172 -7.30 13.97 -12.66
N SER A 173 -6.14 13.52 -12.20
CA SER A 173 -4.86 13.83 -12.86
C SER A 173 -4.74 13.18 -14.24
N ALA A 174 -5.34 12.00 -14.45
CA ALA A 174 -5.43 11.41 -15.78
C ALA A 174 -6.34 12.20 -16.72
N ALA A 175 -7.50 12.69 -16.23
CA ALA A 175 -8.39 13.53 -17.01
C ALA A 175 -7.75 14.87 -17.43
N LEU A 176 -6.86 15.40 -16.58
CA LEU A 176 -6.06 16.59 -16.85
C LEU A 176 -4.77 16.32 -17.66
N GLN A 177 -4.58 15.09 -18.15
CA GLN A 177 -3.40 14.66 -18.92
C GLN A 177 -2.05 14.86 -18.18
N GLN A 178 -2.07 14.91 -16.85
CA GLN A 178 -0.86 15.00 -16.02
C GLN A 178 -0.16 13.65 -15.88
N ILE A 179 -0.94 12.55 -15.97
CA ILE A 179 -0.45 11.18 -15.92
C ILE A 179 -1.22 10.27 -16.89
N ARG A 180 -0.61 9.14 -17.21
CA ARG A 180 -1.21 7.97 -17.84
C ARG A 180 -1.42 6.89 -16.79
N ILE A 181 -2.63 6.31 -16.78
CA ILE A 181 -2.94 5.14 -15.95
C ILE A 181 -2.57 3.89 -16.74
N GLU A 182 -1.58 3.14 -16.27
CA GLU A 182 -1.18 1.88 -16.88
C GLU A 182 -1.62 0.67 -16.05
N ARG A 183 -1.89 -0.43 -16.74
CA ARG A 183 -2.02 -1.74 -16.09
C ARG A 183 -0.63 -2.28 -15.76
N PHE A 184 -0.57 -3.11 -14.74
CA PHE A 184 0.62 -3.94 -14.53
C PHE A 184 0.82 -4.90 -15.71
N PRO A 185 2.08 -5.27 -16.05
CA PRO A 185 2.37 -6.24 -17.12
C PRO A 185 1.66 -7.59 -16.92
N GLU A 186 1.45 -7.97 -15.66
CA GLU A 186 0.65 -9.12 -15.28
C GLU A 186 -0.28 -8.76 -14.12
N ARG A 187 -1.25 -9.65 -13.83
CA ARG A 187 -2.08 -9.52 -12.63
C ARG A 187 -1.21 -9.74 -11.37
N PRO A 188 -1.26 -8.86 -10.36
CA PRO A 188 -0.56 -9.10 -9.09
C PRO A 188 -1.10 -10.32 -8.33
N HIS A 189 -0.22 -11.24 -7.94
CA HIS A 189 -0.56 -12.46 -7.19
C HIS A 189 -0.18 -12.34 -5.70
N PHE A 190 -1.08 -11.76 -4.91
CA PHE A 190 -0.88 -11.57 -3.48
C PHE A 190 -0.92 -12.88 -2.68
N VAL A 191 0.01 -13.01 -1.73
CA VAL A 191 0.01 -14.03 -0.68
C VAL A 191 0.26 -13.34 0.66
N GLY A 192 -0.32 -13.85 1.74
CA GLY A 192 -0.16 -13.30 3.09
C GLY A 192 -1.49 -13.00 3.75
N GLN A 193 -1.52 -12.03 4.67
CA GLN A 193 -2.73 -11.66 5.39
C GLN A 193 -2.92 -10.14 5.41
N SER A 194 -4.10 -9.67 5.00
CA SER A 194 -4.49 -8.28 5.27
C SER A 194 -4.73 -8.15 6.76
N GLY A 195 -4.33 -7.03 7.38
CA GLY A 195 -4.88 -6.74 8.70
C GLY A 195 -5.41 -5.35 8.83
N SER A 196 -6.10 -4.88 7.80
CA SER A 196 -7.35 -4.16 8.03
C SER A 196 -8.51 -5.16 8.14
N THR A 197 -8.51 -6.23 7.31
CA THR A 197 -9.64 -7.18 7.23
C THR A 197 -9.38 -8.56 7.86
N GLY A 198 -8.14 -8.89 8.22
CA GLY A 198 -7.77 -10.24 8.67
C GLY A 198 -7.73 -11.30 7.56
N ARG A 199 -8.11 -10.96 6.32
CA ARG A 199 -8.25 -11.90 5.20
C ARG A 199 -6.90 -12.50 4.80
N ARG A 200 -6.84 -13.83 4.73
CA ARG A 200 -5.69 -14.58 4.18
C ARG A 200 -5.78 -14.72 2.66
N TYR A 201 -4.66 -14.58 2.00
CA TYR A 201 -4.46 -14.78 0.56
C TYR A 201 -3.61 -16.05 0.36
N ARG A 202 -4.21 -17.14 -0.16
CA ARG A 202 -3.56 -18.45 -0.42
C ARG A 202 -3.94 -19.02 -1.82
N ARG A 203 -3.21 -20.05 -2.27
CA ARG A 203 -3.34 -20.73 -3.58
C ARG A 203 -4.77 -21.23 -3.86
N GLY A 204 -5.19 -21.11 -5.12
CA GLY A 204 -6.36 -21.79 -5.70
C GLY A 204 -7.64 -20.97 -5.54
N PHE A 205 -8.24 -20.61 -6.68
CA PHE A 205 -9.42 -19.75 -6.80
C PHE A 205 -9.21 -18.31 -6.37
N THR A 206 -9.15 -17.42 -7.35
CA THR A 206 -9.60 -16.05 -7.18
C THR A 206 -11.05 -16.11 -6.72
N SER A 207 -11.28 -16.12 -5.41
CA SER A 207 -12.58 -15.79 -4.85
C SER A 207 -12.95 -14.43 -5.43
N ALA A 208 -14.00 -14.45 -6.25
CA ALA A 208 -14.67 -13.28 -6.75
C ALA A 208 -14.85 -12.31 -5.58
N VAL A 209 -14.63 -11.03 -5.87
CA VAL A 209 -14.98 -9.92 -5.00
C VAL A 209 -16.41 -10.16 -4.50
N PRO A 210 -16.67 -10.34 -3.20
CA PRO A 210 -17.96 -9.98 -2.70
C PRO A 210 -17.92 -8.46 -2.62
N ALA A 211 -18.54 -7.81 -3.60
CA ALA A 211 -19.11 -6.48 -3.42
C ALA A 211 -20.08 -6.45 -2.20
N LEU A 212 -20.38 -7.62 -1.63
CA LEU A 212 -21.18 -7.83 -0.44
C LEU A 212 -20.62 -7.23 0.86
N SER A 213 -19.30 -7.08 1.07
CA SER A 213 -18.85 -6.43 2.33
C SER A 213 -19.16 -4.93 2.37
N LEU A 214 -19.24 -4.29 1.20
CA LEU A 214 -19.66 -2.88 1.06
C LEU A 214 -21.20 -2.72 0.99
N LEU A 215 -21.93 -3.77 0.60
CA LEU A 215 -23.41 -3.76 0.64
C LEU A 215 -23.96 -3.97 2.06
N THR A 216 -23.27 -4.75 2.90
CA THR A 216 -23.67 -4.93 4.31
C THR A 216 -23.52 -3.65 5.13
N GLU A 217 -22.52 -2.81 4.85
CA GLU A 217 -22.37 -1.51 5.50
C GLU A 217 -23.40 -0.48 5.00
N ARG A 218 -23.73 -0.48 3.70
CA ARG A 218 -24.82 0.37 3.17
C ARG A 218 -26.21 -0.01 3.70
N GLY A 219 -26.43 -1.30 4.00
CA GLY A 219 -27.66 -1.79 4.62
C GLY A 219 -27.81 -1.36 6.08
N LEU A 220 -26.72 -1.41 6.85
CA LEU A 220 -26.71 -1.02 8.26
C LEU A 220 -26.78 0.51 8.45
N ALA A 221 -26.11 1.28 7.60
CA ALA A 221 -26.20 2.75 7.62
C ALA A 221 -27.62 3.27 7.29
N ARG A 222 -28.36 2.59 6.39
CA ARG A 222 -29.78 2.93 6.09
C ARG A 222 -30.76 2.53 7.19
N LEU A 223 -30.42 1.57 8.03
CA LEU A 223 -31.23 1.18 9.19
C LEU A 223 -30.97 2.09 10.40
N ALA A 224 -29.76 2.63 10.54
CA ALA A 224 -29.42 3.61 11.57
C ALA A 224 -30.08 4.98 11.33
N SER A 225 -30.18 5.43 10.07
CA SER A 225 -30.82 6.72 9.74
C SER A 225 -32.35 6.72 9.82
N ARG A 226 -33.00 5.55 9.92
CA ARG A 226 -34.47 5.43 10.12
C ARG A 226 -34.91 5.44 11.57
N LYS A 227 -33.99 5.44 12.54
CA LYS A 227 -34.30 5.50 13.98
C LYS A 227 -34.15 6.90 14.61
N GLN A 228 -33.87 7.92 13.81
CA GLN A 228 -33.72 9.32 14.25
C GLN A 228 -34.81 10.27 13.69
N THR A 229 -35.94 9.71 13.25
CA THR A 229 -37.20 10.43 12.97
C THR A 229 -38.32 9.71 13.67
#